data_AF-A0A3B3YIQ6-F1
#
_entry.id   AF-A0A3B3YIQ6-F1
#
_cell.length_a   1.000
_cell.length_b   1.000
_cell.length_c   1.000
_cell.angle_alpha   90.00
_cell.angle_beta   90.00
_cell.angle_gamma   90.00
#
_symmetry.space_group_name_H-M   'P 1'
#
loop_
_entity.id
_entity.type
_entity.pdbx_description
1 polymer ?
#
loop_
_entity_poly.entity_id
_entity_poly.type
_entity_poly.pdbx_seq_one_letter_code
_entity_poly.pdbx_strand_id
1 'polypeptide(L)'
;KKFSKHMSVAEVYLEACKLVGVVPVSYFIRNHSSPTMTLTYHGLGPLGCKALAIALQSDVHIRTLELAYNRVQAEGVKYLAELLRANFTIQHLFQDLSNNHVKSEGAEHVAKMLMDSISLKSIKLSDDAKHFTEALSTNSRIKDLDLSHNKFCGKGGEYLGQLLNNEGVEVLDLSWNHLRMKGAVAFSAGLKVNTMLKHLDLSWNGFGNEGALAIGEALKFNNTLVHLNLSNNCITNEGVSMLCRGLDYNETLRVLLQLAYNAVTVEGALALVNVVKNSPKTALEQINICQNVLVNENFVSLLELTCQEHPGLDVQYEGVGGFIAQKSPKRIDPMKVIQDYLDKRKLRLWDFFRNIDKDGTMRVPVTDFRKAVQQSSIPLSRFQIEELIHRLDRGRTGMVDYR
;
A
#
# COMPACT_ATOMS: atom_id res chain seq x y z
N LYS A 1 -18.27 5.17 46.30
CA LYS A 1 -19.36 4.24 46.68
C LYS A 1 -19.16 2.95 45.89
N LYS A 2 -19.11 1.78 46.52
CA LYS A 2 -18.98 0.49 45.81
C LYS A 2 -20.27 0.22 45.04
N PHE A 3 -20.19 -0.03 43.73
CA PHE A 3 -21.33 -0.47 42.91
C PHE A 3 -21.81 -1.84 43.42
N SER A 4 -23.14 -2.03 43.49
CA SER A 4 -23.76 -3.26 44.00
C SER A 4 -23.57 -4.42 43.02
N LYS A 5 -23.36 -5.65 43.52
CA LYS A 5 -23.08 -6.88 42.74
C LYS A 5 -24.22 -7.34 41.80
N HIS A 6 -25.37 -6.67 41.82
CA HIS A 6 -26.58 -7.03 41.06
C HIS A 6 -27.03 -5.95 40.07
N MET A 7 -26.26 -4.88 39.89
CA MET A 7 -26.64 -3.83 38.94
C MET A 7 -26.33 -4.26 37.50
N SER A 8 -27.30 -4.07 36.62
CA SER A 8 -27.10 -4.16 35.18
C SER A 8 -26.10 -3.10 34.69
N VAL A 9 -25.45 -3.35 33.56
CA VAL A 9 -24.50 -2.40 32.95
C VAL A 9 -25.15 -1.04 32.69
N ALA A 10 -26.43 -1.01 32.31
CA ALA A 10 -27.19 0.23 32.15
C ALA A 10 -27.35 1.01 33.46
N GLU A 11 -27.66 0.33 34.58
CA GLU A 11 -27.78 0.97 35.88
C GLU A 11 -26.42 1.50 36.38
N VAL A 12 -25.35 0.73 36.18
CA VAL A 12 -23.99 1.20 36.49
C VAL A 12 -23.63 2.42 35.65
N TYR A 13 -23.97 2.42 34.36
CA TYR A 13 -23.74 3.57 33.49
C TYR A 13 -24.52 4.81 33.91
N LEU A 14 -25.81 4.67 34.25
CA LEU A 14 -26.64 5.77 34.74
C LEU A 14 -26.08 6.38 36.03
N GLU A 15 -25.66 5.56 36.99
CA GLU A 15 -25.03 6.03 38.22
C GLU A 15 -23.64 6.64 37.97
N ALA A 16 -22.86 6.09 37.04
CA ALA A 16 -21.59 6.66 36.63
C ALA A 16 -21.79 8.05 35.98
N CYS A 17 -22.79 8.21 35.11
CA CYS A 17 -23.13 9.50 34.51
C CYS A 17 -23.53 10.54 35.56
N LYS A 18 -24.34 10.15 36.55
CA LYS A 18 -24.67 11.04 37.69
C LYS A 18 -23.43 11.43 38.49
N LEU A 19 -22.53 10.47 38.74
CA LEU A 19 -21.31 10.70 39.50
C LEU A 19 -20.36 11.69 38.81
N VAL A 20 -20.23 11.59 37.49
CA VAL A 20 -19.31 12.45 36.70
C VAL A 20 -19.98 13.68 36.10
N GLY A 21 -21.29 13.87 36.31
CA GLY A 21 -22.03 15.06 35.87
C GLY A 21 -22.27 15.15 34.37
N VAL A 22 -22.52 14.03 33.68
CA VAL A 22 -22.79 14.00 32.23
C VAL A 22 -24.18 13.45 31.90
N VAL A 23 -24.72 13.86 30.75
CA VAL A 23 -26.00 13.34 30.25
C VAL A 23 -25.79 11.92 29.70
N PRO A 24 -26.54 10.90 30.18
CA PRO A 24 -26.41 9.54 29.68
C PRO A 24 -26.82 9.41 28.21
N VAL A 25 -26.06 8.63 27.45
CA VAL A 25 -26.42 8.29 26.07
C VAL A 25 -27.52 7.24 26.05
N SER A 26 -28.72 7.63 25.63
CA SER A 26 -29.90 6.74 25.56
C SER A 26 -29.66 5.51 24.67
N TYR A 27 -28.85 5.64 23.62
CA TYR A 27 -28.52 4.52 22.74
C TYR A 27 -27.77 3.40 23.47
N PHE A 28 -26.81 3.75 24.34
CA PHE A 28 -26.08 2.79 25.16
C PHE A 28 -27.03 1.99 26.06
N ILE A 29 -27.93 2.70 26.76
CA ILE A 29 -28.91 2.10 27.67
C ILE A 29 -29.86 1.13 26.95
N ARG A 30 -30.22 1.40 25.69
CA ARG A 30 -31.12 0.53 24.94
C ARG A 30 -30.42 -0.67 24.31
N ASN A 31 -29.11 -0.58 24.07
CA ASN A 31 -28.36 -1.56 23.27
C ASN A 31 -27.20 -2.24 24.04
N HIS A 32 -27.11 -2.09 25.36
CA HIS A 32 -25.97 -2.59 26.14
C HIS A 32 -25.78 -4.12 26.12
N SER A 33 -26.81 -4.88 25.70
CA SER A 33 -26.72 -6.33 25.52
C SER A 33 -26.15 -6.75 24.16
N SER A 34 -25.99 -5.81 23.22
CA SER A 34 -25.40 -6.08 21.91
C SER A 34 -23.88 -6.31 22.06
N PRO A 35 -23.30 -7.29 21.34
CA PRO A 35 -21.84 -7.47 21.32
C PRO A 35 -21.11 -6.29 20.63
N THR A 36 -21.83 -5.47 19.87
CA THR A 36 -21.32 -4.29 19.19
C THR A 36 -22.04 -3.04 19.67
N MET A 37 -21.26 -2.09 20.19
CA MET A 37 -21.74 -0.81 20.69
C MET A 37 -21.15 0.33 19.87
N THR A 38 -21.97 0.94 19.01
CA THR A 38 -21.59 2.10 18.18
C THR A 38 -22.14 3.39 18.77
N LEU A 39 -21.24 4.25 19.25
CA LEU A 39 -21.56 5.54 19.85
C LEU A 39 -20.96 6.71 19.05
N THR A 40 -20.81 6.58 17.74
CA THR A 40 -20.25 7.63 16.88
C THR A 40 -21.07 8.92 16.94
N TYR A 41 -20.43 10.09 16.97
CA TYR A 41 -21.08 11.41 16.98
C TYR A 41 -22.01 11.72 18.18
N HIS A 42 -21.83 11.06 19.33
CA HIS A 42 -22.64 11.31 20.53
C HIS A 42 -22.09 12.40 21.45
N GLY A 43 -20.92 12.97 21.14
CA GLY A 43 -20.34 14.08 21.90
C GLY A 43 -19.98 13.72 23.34
N LEU A 44 -19.54 12.48 23.60
CA LEU A 44 -19.29 11.96 24.95
C LEU A 44 -18.34 12.84 25.78
N GLY A 45 -17.29 13.39 25.17
CA GLY A 45 -16.23 14.09 25.89
C GLY A 45 -15.43 13.17 26.83
N PRO A 46 -14.46 13.74 27.58
CA PRO A 46 -13.64 12.97 28.52
C PRO A 46 -14.46 12.28 29.62
N LEU A 47 -15.42 13.01 30.19
CA LEU A 47 -16.24 12.52 31.31
C LEU A 47 -17.28 11.50 30.86
N GLY A 48 -17.82 11.61 29.64
CA GLY A 48 -18.67 10.56 29.06
C GLY A 48 -17.88 9.26 28.85
N CYS A 49 -16.62 9.35 28.41
CA CYS A 49 -15.73 8.19 28.34
C CYS A 49 -15.40 7.61 29.72
N LYS A 50 -15.24 8.45 30.75
CA LYS A 50 -15.11 7.99 32.14
C LYS A 50 -16.32 7.20 32.61
N ALA A 51 -17.53 7.70 32.33
CA ALA A 51 -18.77 7.02 32.68
C ALA A 51 -18.89 5.66 31.99
N LEU A 52 -18.56 5.58 30.70
CA LEU A 52 -18.51 4.34 29.94
C LEU A 52 -17.46 3.37 30.49
N ALA A 53 -16.25 3.85 30.79
CA ALA A 53 -15.17 3.03 31.35
C ALA A 53 -15.57 2.38 32.68
N ILE A 54 -16.25 3.12 33.56
CA ILE A 54 -16.78 2.58 34.82
C ILE A 54 -17.82 1.48 34.56
N ALA A 55 -18.74 1.72 33.62
CA ALA A 55 -19.81 0.76 33.31
C ALA A 55 -19.29 -0.53 32.66
N LEU A 56 -18.30 -0.40 31.78
CA LEU A 56 -17.77 -1.50 30.98
C LEU A 56 -16.64 -2.29 31.66
N GLN A 57 -16.12 -1.82 32.80
CA GLN A 57 -15.00 -2.47 33.48
C GLN A 57 -15.26 -3.95 33.81
N SER A 58 -16.50 -4.30 34.14
CA SER A 58 -16.91 -5.69 34.41
C SER A 58 -17.96 -6.20 33.42
N ASP A 59 -18.18 -5.49 32.31
CA ASP A 59 -19.06 -6.00 31.26
C ASP A 59 -18.40 -7.19 30.55
N VAL A 60 -19.23 -8.15 30.15
CA VAL A 60 -18.81 -9.38 29.48
C VAL A 60 -19.45 -9.56 28.10
N HIS A 61 -20.32 -8.64 27.68
CA HIS A 61 -21.11 -8.77 26.46
C HIS A 61 -20.49 -8.02 25.29
N ILE A 62 -20.07 -6.78 25.51
CA ILE A 62 -19.55 -5.90 24.45
C ILE A 62 -18.14 -6.34 24.08
N ARG A 63 -17.96 -6.67 22.80
CA ARG A 63 -16.69 -7.05 22.17
C ARG A 63 -16.15 -5.96 21.27
N THR A 64 -17.04 -5.19 20.66
CA THR A 64 -16.70 -4.08 19.75
C THR A 64 -17.25 -2.78 20.28
N LEU A 65 -16.38 -1.81 20.51
CA LEU A 65 -16.74 -0.47 21.00
C LEU A 65 -16.27 0.59 19.98
N GLU A 66 -17.22 1.30 19.38
CA GLU A 66 -16.93 2.36 18.41
C GLU A 66 -17.28 3.73 18.99
N LEU A 67 -16.26 4.58 19.15
CA LEU A 67 -16.31 5.87 19.81
C LEU A 67 -15.81 7.01 18.89
N ALA A 68 -15.81 6.81 17.57
CA ALA A 68 -15.36 7.83 16.63
C ALA A 68 -16.14 9.16 16.76
N TYR A 69 -15.44 10.28 16.56
CA TYR A 69 -16.03 11.63 16.57
C TYR A 69 -16.76 12.03 17.86
N ASN A 70 -16.26 11.62 19.03
CA ASN A 70 -16.86 11.94 20.35
C ASN A 70 -16.15 13.02 21.17
N ARG A 71 -15.16 13.72 20.59
CA ARG A 71 -14.33 14.73 21.29
C ARG A 71 -13.75 14.18 22.61
N VAL A 72 -13.22 12.97 22.58
CA VAL A 72 -12.77 12.22 23.76
C VAL A 72 -11.62 12.92 24.51
N GLN A 73 -10.74 13.63 23.78
CA GLN A 73 -9.51 14.26 24.28
C GLN A 73 -8.54 13.26 24.94
N ALA A 74 -7.34 13.71 25.34
CA ALA A 74 -6.33 12.86 25.99
C ALA A 74 -6.82 12.25 27.32
N GLU A 75 -7.55 13.02 28.13
CA GLU A 75 -8.09 12.54 29.41
C GLU A 75 -9.12 11.42 29.21
N GLY A 76 -10.00 11.53 28.21
CA GLY A 76 -10.95 10.46 27.90
C GLY A 76 -10.25 9.19 27.41
N VAL A 77 -9.18 9.34 26.63
CA VAL A 77 -8.34 8.22 26.17
C VAL A 77 -7.70 7.50 27.35
N LYS A 78 -7.24 8.22 28.38
CA LYS A 78 -6.72 7.61 29.61
C LYS A 78 -7.76 6.68 30.26
N TYR A 79 -9.01 7.12 30.42
CA TYR A 79 -10.05 6.29 31.02
C TYR A 79 -10.36 5.04 30.18
N LEU A 80 -10.34 5.16 28.85
CA LEU A 80 -10.53 4.02 27.95
C LEU A 80 -9.32 3.07 27.98
N ALA A 81 -8.10 3.59 28.11
CA ALA A 81 -6.90 2.79 28.27
C ALA A 81 -6.92 2.00 29.59
N GLU A 82 -7.34 2.62 30.69
CA GLU A 82 -7.55 1.94 31.98
C GLU A 82 -8.65 0.87 31.89
N LEU A 83 -9.74 1.14 31.16
CA LEU A 83 -10.77 0.15 30.86
C LEU A 83 -10.17 -1.07 30.16
N LEU A 84 -9.43 -0.89 29.06
CA LEU A 84 -8.86 -1.99 28.27
C LEU A 84 -7.77 -2.80 29.00
N ARG A 85 -7.13 -2.22 30.02
CA ARG A 85 -6.20 -2.98 30.89
C ARG A 85 -6.94 -3.91 31.86
N ALA A 86 -8.16 -3.55 32.27
CA ALA A 86 -8.95 -4.30 33.24
C ALA A 86 -10.02 -5.20 32.59
N ASN A 87 -10.50 -4.83 31.42
CA ASN A 87 -11.51 -5.55 30.67
C ASN A 87 -10.86 -6.44 29.60
N PHE A 88 -11.20 -7.73 29.61
CA PHE A 88 -10.66 -8.72 28.69
C PHE A 88 -11.66 -9.14 27.60
N THR A 89 -12.86 -8.54 27.56
CA THR A 89 -13.92 -8.90 26.62
C THR A 89 -13.92 -8.05 25.37
N ILE A 90 -13.51 -6.78 25.48
CA ILE A 90 -13.37 -5.88 24.34
C ILE A 90 -12.16 -6.31 23.52
N GLN A 91 -12.41 -6.60 22.24
CA GLN A 91 -11.41 -7.03 21.26
C GLN A 91 -11.19 -5.96 20.18
N HIS A 92 -12.19 -5.14 19.91
CA HIS A 92 -12.13 -4.11 18.87
C HIS A 92 -12.48 -2.75 19.47
N LEU A 93 -11.53 -1.80 19.43
CA LEU A 93 -11.77 -0.41 19.81
C LEU A 93 -11.58 0.50 18.60
N PHE A 94 -12.70 1.03 18.09
CA PHE A 94 -12.70 2.00 17.01
C PHE A 94 -12.85 3.41 17.57
N GLN A 95 -11.74 4.05 17.89
CA GLN A 95 -11.71 5.44 18.31
C GLN A 95 -10.97 6.30 17.29
N ASP A 96 -11.60 7.38 16.84
CA ASP A 96 -10.87 8.39 16.07
C ASP A 96 -10.02 9.25 17.01
N LEU A 97 -8.71 8.98 17.05
CA LEU A 97 -7.73 9.79 17.77
C LEU A 97 -7.26 11.02 16.98
N SER A 98 -7.62 11.15 15.69
CA SER A 98 -7.05 12.14 14.76
C SER A 98 -7.41 13.59 15.06
N ASN A 99 -8.35 13.84 15.98
CA ASN A 99 -8.89 15.17 16.28
C ASN A 99 -8.86 15.57 17.77
N ASN A 100 -8.08 14.88 18.60
CA ASN A 100 -8.16 15.02 20.06
C ASN A 100 -6.99 15.79 20.71
N HIS A 101 -6.23 16.62 19.97
CA HIS A 101 -5.02 17.31 20.50
C HIS A 101 -4.08 16.32 21.26
N VAL A 102 -4.03 15.06 20.80
CA VAL A 102 -3.49 13.89 21.52
C VAL A 102 -1.97 13.77 21.44
N LYS A 103 -1.28 14.67 20.75
CA LYS A 103 0.03 14.41 20.11
C LYS A 103 1.22 14.10 21.04
N SER A 104 0.99 13.77 22.31
CA SER A 104 1.92 13.00 23.13
C SER A 104 1.19 12.20 24.23
N GLU A 105 0.34 12.86 25.02
CA GLU A 105 -0.17 12.27 26.27
C GLU A 105 -1.16 11.12 26.05
N GLY A 106 -2.21 11.29 25.25
CA GLY A 106 -3.16 10.19 25.04
C GLY A 106 -2.56 9.04 24.22
N ALA A 107 -1.59 9.33 23.35
CA ALA A 107 -0.82 8.30 22.65
C ALA A 107 0.04 7.49 23.62
N GLU A 108 0.67 8.13 24.60
CA GLU A 108 1.40 7.45 25.67
C GLU A 108 0.49 6.55 26.52
N HIS A 109 -0.73 6.99 26.84
CA HIS A 109 -1.69 6.15 27.58
C HIS A 109 -2.12 4.91 26.80
N VAL A 110 -2.38 5.05 25.50
CA VAL A 110 -2.71 3.91 24.63
C VAL A 110 -1.50 3.00 24.45
N ALA A 111 -0.29 3.54 24.28
CA ALA A 111 0.94 2.75 24.23
C ALA A 111 1.15 1.93 25.51
N LYS A 112 0.96 2.53 26.68
CA LYS A 112 1.01 1.81 27.98
C LYS A 112 -0.03 0.71 28.09
N MET A 113 -1.24 0.95 27.60
CA MET A 113 -2.29 -0.07 27.58
C MET A 113 -1.93 -1.21 26.62
N LEU A 114 -1.39 -0.89 25.44
CA LEU A 114 -0.98 -1.89 24.45
C LEU A 114 0.12 -2.80 24.98
N MET A 115 1.05 -2.34 25.82
CA MET A 115 2.06 -3.22 26.43
C MET A 115 1.44 -4.36 27.27
N ASP A 116 0.37 -4.05 28.02
CA ASP A 116 -0.29 -5.02 28.91
C ASP A 116 -1.43 -5.78 28.22
N SER A 117 -1.90 -5.32 27.07
CA SER A 117 -3.10 -5.82 26.42
C SER A 117 -2.97 -7.28 25.96
N ILE A 118 -4.10 -7.98 26.05
CA ILE A 118 -4.21 -9.44 25.88
C ILE A 118 -5.29 -9.80 24.88
N SER A 119 -6.39 -9.05 24.91
CA SER A 119 -7.61 -9.33 24.17
C SER A 119 -7.77 -8.46 22.92
N LEU A 120 -7.04 -7.35 22.85
CA LEU A 120 -7.21 -6.37 21.78
C LEU A 120 -6.65 -6.91 20.46
N LYS A 121 -7.52 -6.93 19.44
CA LYS A 121 -7.19 -7.38 18.08
C LYS A 121 -7.19 -6.25 17.05
N SER A 122 -7.98 -5.20 17.27
CA SER A 122 -8.08 -4.08 16.33
C SER A 122 -8.09 -2.76 17.08
N ILE A 123 -7.31 -1.80 16.59
CA ILE A 123 -7.27 -0.45 17.12
C ILE A 123 -7.03 0.56 16.00
N LYS A 124 -7.91 1.57 15.94
CA LYS A 124 -7.66 2.74 15.08
C LYS A 124 -6.77 3.74 15.80
N LEU A 125 -5.62 4.05 15.21
CA LEU A 125 -4.58 4.91 15.76
C LEU A 125 -4.32 6.08 14.82
N SER A 126 -4.30 7.31 15.32
CA SER A 126 -3.96 8.44 14.44
C SER A 126 -2.45 8.50 14.13
N ASP A 127 -2.08 9.53 13.38
CA ASP A 127 -0.80 9.95 12.80
C ASP A 127 0.52 9.78 13.61
N ASP A 128 0.49 9.26 14.84
CA ASP A 128 1.65 9.13 15.73
C ASP A 128 2.11 7.68 15.95
N ALA A 129 2.47 7.00 14.85
CA ALA A 129 2.92 5.59 14.85
C ALA A 129 4.11 5.31 15.80
N LYS A 130 4.92 6.33 16.10
CA LYS A 130 6.17 6.19 16.85
C LYS A 130 5.93 5.63 18.25
N HIS A 131 5.01 6.25 19.01
CA HIS A 131 4.76 5.89 20.41
C HIS A 131 4.19 4.47 20.55
N PHE A 132 3.44 4.01 19.56
CA PHE A 132 2.84 2.68 19.58
C PHE A 132 3.78 1.59 19.07
N THR A 133 4.69 1.93 18.15
CA THR A 133 5.69 0.99 17.63
C THR A 133 6.55 0.41 18.76
N GLU A 134 6.98 1.25 19.69
CA GLU A 134 7.78 0.82 20.85
C GLU A 134 6.96 -0.04 21.83
N ALA A 135 5.71 0.32 22.10
CA ALA A 135 4.85 -0.48 22.95
C ALA A 135 4.52 -1.84 22.33
N LEU A 136 4.16 -1.85 21.05
CA LEU A 136 3.79 -3.06 20.33
C LEU A 136 5.00 -3.95 20.04
N SER A 137 6.21 -3.40 19.85
CA SER A 137 7.41 -4.23 19.65
C SER A 137 7.70 -5.13 20.85
N THR A 138 7.38 -4.66 22.07
CA THR A 138 7.52 -5.46 23.31
C THR A 138 6.32 -6.38 23.61
N ASN A 139 5.16 -6.16 22.99
CA ASN A 139 3.98 -7.00 23.21
C ASN A 139 4.01 -8.24 22.31
N SER A 140 4.27 -9.42 22.89
CA SER A 140 4.26 -10.71 22.19
C SER A 140 2.91 -11.46 22.22
N ARG A 141 1.88 -10.83 22.78
CA ARG A 141 0.59 -11.46 23.11
C ARG A 141 -0.50 -11.15 22.09
N ILE A 142 -0.42 -9.99 21.45
CA ILE A 142 -1.29 -9.62 20.34
C ILE A 142 -0.87 -10.45 19.13
N LYS A 143 -1.77 -11.34 18.69
CA LYS A 143 -1.57 -12.19 17.51
C LYS A 143 -2.19 -11.60 16.25
N ASP A 144 -3.38 -11.03 16.39
CA ASP A 144 -4.09 -10.34 15.32
C ASP A 144 -4.08 -8.85 15.62
N LEU A 145 -3.59 -8.04 14.69
CA LEU A 145 -3.51 -6.60 14.85
C LEU A 145 -4.02 -5.90 13.58
N ASP A 146 -5.16 -5.24 13.71
CA ASP A 146 -5.70 -4.36 12.68
C ASP A 146 -5.38 -2.91 13.00
N LEU A 147 -4.56 -2.32 12.12
CA LEU A 147 -4.16 -0.91 12.07
C LEU A 147 -4.58 -0.28 10.73
N SER A 148 -5.61 -0.80 10.09
CA SER A 148 -6.15 -0.26 8.83
C SER A 148 -6.74 1.14 9.00
N HIS A 149 -6.87 1.86 7.88
CA HIS A 149 -7.51 3.17 7.80
C HIS A 149 -6.93 4.25 8.72
N ASN A 150 -5.62 4.19 8.96
CA ASN A 150 -4.89 5.22 9.70
C ASN A 150 -4.09 6.12 8.74
N LYS A 151 -3.42 7.16 9.25
CA LYS A 151 -2.69 8.14 8.42
C LYS A 151 -1.18 8.10 8.67
N PHE A 152 -0.62 6.91 8.76
CA PHE A 152 0.80 6.73 9.10
C PHE A 152 1.76 7.37 8.10
N CYS A 153 1.41 7.39 6.81
CA CYS A 153 2.23 7.96 5.75
C CYS A 153 3.66 7.35 5.68
N GLY A 154 4.55 7.94 4.87
CA GLY A 154 5.94 7.47 4.72
C GLY A 154 6.71 7.32 6.02
N LYS A 155 6.62 8.31 6.90
CA LYS A 155 7.33 8.29 8.19
C LYS A 155 6.80 7.22 9.12
N GLY A 156 5.49 6.99 9.13
CA GLY A 156 4.90 5.88 9.88
C GLY A 156 5.30 4.52 9.32
N GLY A 157 5.50 4.38 8.01
CA GLY A 157 6.04 3.16 7.40
C GLY A 157 7.45 2.81 7.90
N GLU A 158 8.30 3.81 8.17
CA GLU A 158 9.61 3.58 8.78
C GLU A 158 9.52 3.03 10.21
N TYR A 159 8.60 3.56 11.02
CA TYR A 159 8.35 3.04 12.37
C TYR A 159 7.70 1.65 12.33
N LEU A 160 6.72 1.44 11.45
CA LEU A 160 6.09 0.13 11.27
C LEU A 160 7.05 -0.94 10.75
N GLY A 161 8.08 -0.56 9.99
CA GLY A 161 9.17 -1.49 9.65
C GLY A 161 9.91 -2.00 10.89
N GLN A 162 10.08 -1.15 11.91
CA GLN A 162 10.67 -1.56 13.20
C GLN A 162 9.70 -2.42 14.02
N LEU A 163 8.39 -2.16 13.91
CA LEU A 163 7.36 -2.98 14.54
C LEU A 163 7.45 -4.45 14.10
N LEU A 164 7.89 -4.72 12.87
CA LEU A 164 8.01 -6.10 12.36
C LEU A 164 9.12 -6.92 13.04
N ASN A 165 9.95 -6.33 13.90
CA ASN A 165 10.79 -7.11 14.82
C ASN A 165 9.99 -7.74 15.98
N ASN A 166 8.70 -7.45 16.08
CA ASN A 166 7.82 -8.06 17.06
C ASN A 166 7.68 -9.58 16.81
N GLU A 167 7.74 -10.34 17.90
CA GLU A 167 7.65 -11.81 17.89
C GLU A 167 6.23 -12.33 18.21
N GLY A 168 5.25 -11.43 18.34
CA GLY A 168 3.87 -11.75 18.69
C GLY A 168 2.96 -11.85 17.47
N VAL A 169 2.93 -10.81 16.64
CA VAL A 169 1.92 -10.57 15.61
C VAL A 169 2.04 -11.57 14.45
N GLU A 170 0.95 -12.29 14.21
CA GLU A 170 0.79 -13.28 13.13
C GLU A 170 -0.14 -12.77 12.01
N VAL A 171 -1.09 -11.88 12.33
CA VAL A 171 -2.00 -11.24 11.36
C VAL A 171 -1.91 -9.73 11.52
N LEU A 172 -1.57 -9.02 10.44
CA LEU A 172 -1.42 -7.58 10.43
C LEU A 172 -2.20 -6.95 9.28
N ASP A 173 -3.18 -6.11 9.58
CA ASP A 173 -3.86 -5.27 8.60
C ASP A 173 -3.32 -3.84 8.68
N LEU A 174 -2.70 -3.39 7.60
CA LEU A 174 -2.18 -2.04 7.40
C LEU A 174 -2.81 -1.36 6.20
N SER A 175 -3.96 -1.84 5.74
CA SER A 175 -4.64 -1.25 4.59
C SER A 175 -4.99 0.23 4.81
N TRP A 176 -5.02 1.02 3.74
CA TRP A 176 -5.41 2.44 3.81
C TRP A 176 -4.53 3.33 4.71
N ASN A 177 -3.21 3.16 4.71
CA ASN A 177 -2.27 3.93 5.55
C ASN A 177 -1.36 4.93 4.83
N HIS A 178 -1.43 4.96 3.50
CA HIS A 178 -0.60 5.81 2.65
C HIS A 178 0.92 5.68 2.90
N LEU A 179 1.41 4.47 3.20
CA LEU A 179 2.83 4.26 3.50
C LEU A 179 3.75 4.85 2.43
N ARG A 180 3.58 4.49 1.15
CA ARG A 180 4.28 5.07 -0.03
C ARG A 180 5.83 5.06 0.02
N MET A 181 6.47 5.02 -1.15
CA MET A 181 7.91 5.34 -1.34
C MET A 181 8.83 4.76 -0.24
N LYS A 182 9.52 5.62 0.51
CA LYS A 182 10.48 5.25 1.57
C LYS A 182 9.85 4.44 2.71
N GLY A 183 8.59 4.75 3.08
CA GLY A 183 7.88 4.00 4.11
C GLY A 183 7.63 2.56 3.69
N ALA A 184 7.28 2.34 2.42
CA ALA A 184 7.11 1.01 1.85
C ALA A 184 8.43 0.21 1.83
N VAL A 185 9.55 0.85 1.45
CA VAL A 185 10.87 0.23 1.46
C VAL A 185 11.32 -0.14 2.88
N ALA A 186 11.16 0.77 3.84
CA ALA A 186 11.51 0.52 5.23
C ALA A 186 10.66 -0.57 5.87
N PHE A 187 9.34 -0.58 5.59
CA PHE A 187 8.45 -1.64 6.00
C PHE A 187 8.89 -3.00 5.45
N SER A 188 9.23 -3.06 4.15
CA SER A 188 9.69 -4.29 3.50
C SER A 188 11.01 -4.80 4.09
N ALA A 189 11.91 -3.91 4.52
CA ALA A 189 13.14 -4.29 5.20
C ALA A 189 12.87 -4.99 6.54
N GLY A 190 11.85 -4.55 7.28
CA GLY A 190 11.37 -5.24 8.48
C GLY A 190 10.73 -6.60 8.14
N LEU A 191 9.91 -6.66 7.09
CA LEU A 191 9.25 -7.89 6.66
C LEU A 191 10.25 -9.00 6.28
N LYS A 192 11.38 -8.60 5.69
CA LYS A 192 12.48 -9.50 5.31
C LYS A 192 13.01 -10.33 6.48
N VAL A 193 13.06 -9.75 7.68
CA VAL A 193 13.61 -10.40 8.89
C VAL A 193 12.53 -10.89 9.85
N ASN A 194 11.26 -10.59 9.59
CA ASN A 194 10.16 -11.05 10.40
C ASN A 194 9.97 -12.56 10.27
N THR A 195 9.73 -13.22 11.40
CA THR A 195 9.63 -14.69 11.52
C THR A 195 8.30 -15.16 12.09
N MET A 196 7.30 -14.29 12.19
CA MET A 196 6.02 -14.61 12.84
C MET A 196 4.79 -14.32 11.98
N LEU A 197 4.87 -13.30 11.12
CA LEU A 197 3.75 -12.80 10.36
C LEU A 197 3.34 -13.79 9.27
N LYS A 198 2.09 -14.26 9.35
CA LYS A 198 1.48 -15.21 8.42
C LYS A 198 0.53 -14.52 7.46
N HIS A 199 -0.19 -13.50 7.91
CA HIS A 199 -1.16 -12.77 7.12
C HIS A 199 -0.88 -11.27 7.16
N LEU A 200 -0.77 -10.65 5.99
CA LEU A 200 -0.46 -9.24 5.84
C LEU A 200 -1.37 -8.58 4.80
N ASP A 201 -2.09 -7.55 5.21
CA ASP A 201 -2.80 -6.66 4.29
C ASP A 201 -2.09 -5.30 4.18
N LEU A 202 -1.59 -5.02 2.98
CA LEU A 202 -0.95 -3.75 2.61
C LEU A 202 -1.75 -3.00 1.55
N SER A 203 -3.02 -3.35 1.33
CA SER A 203 -3.82 -2.72 0.28
C SER A 203 -3.98 -1.21 0.49
N TRP A 204 -4.17 -0.44 -0.59
CA TRP A 204 -4.42 1.02 -0.51
C TRP A 204 -3.29 1.85 0.13
N ASN A 205 -2.03 1.43 -0.02
CA ASN A 205 -0.88 2.14 0.54
C ASN A 205 -0.02 2.89 -0.47
N GLY A 206 -0.28 2.73 -1.77
CA GLY A 206 0.47 3.40 -2.84
C GLY A 206 1.95 3.02 -2.87
N PHE A 207 2.27 1.74 -2.72
CA PHE A 207 3.66 1.23 -2.75
C PHE A 207 4.41 1.54 -4.06
N GLY A 208 3.70 1.54 -5.20
CA GLY A 208 4.29 1.70 -6.53
C GLY A 208 5.25 0.56 -6.92
N ASN A 209 5.96 0.72 -8.04
CA ASN A 209 6.94 -0.27 -8.51
C ASN A 209 8.12 -0.43 -7.54
N GLU A 210 8.56 0.64 -6.89
CA GLU A 210 9.66 0.59 -5.90
C GLU A 210 9.28 -0.23 -4.66
N GLY A 211 8.07 -0.04 -4.13
CA GLY A 211 7.57 -0.86 -3.03
C GLY A 211 7.36 -2.31 -3.45
N ALA A 212 6.93 -2.57 -4.69
CA ALA A 212 6.83 -3.92 -5.25
C ALA A 212 8.19 -4.63 -5.30
N LEU A 213 9.25 -3.94 -5.76
CA LEU A 213 10.62 -4.45 -5.69
C LEU A 213 11.03 -4.77 -4.24
N ALA A 214 10.79 -3.85 -3.31
CA ALA A 214 11.18 -4.03 -1.93
C ALA A 214 10.48 -5.22 -1.26
N ILE A 215 9.18 -5.41 -1.54
CA ILE A 215 8.44 -6.59 -1.10
C ILE A 215 8.98 -7.86 -1.76
N GLY A 216 9.30 -7.85 -3.06
CA GLY A 216 9.92 -8.99 -3.73
C GLY A 216 11.26 -9.40 -3.06
N GLU A 217 12.12 -8.43 -2.78
CA GLU A 217 13.38 -8.67 -2.06
C GLU A 217 13.17 -9.16 -0.62
N ALA A 218 12.08 -8.73 0.04
CA ALA A 218 11.72 -9.24 1.37
C ALA A 218 11.24 -10.69 1.33
N LEU A 219 10.37 -11.02 0.37
CA LEU A 219 9.80 -12.36 0.18
C LEU A 219 10.86 -13.41 -0.16
N LYS A 220 11.99 -13.02 -0.75
CA LYS A 220 13.12 -13.92 -0.99
C LYS A 220 13.68 -14.56 0.30
N PHE A 221 13.56 -13.88 1.44
CA PHE A 221 14.10 -14.33 2.72
C PHE A 221 13.02 -14.62 3.76
N ASN A 222 11.87 -13.96 3.67
CA ASN A 222 10.74 -14.25 4.54
C ASN A 222 10.19 -15.64 4.22
N ASN A 223 10.12 -16.50 5.23
CA ASN A 223 9.68 -17.88 5.13
C ASN A 223 8.50 -18.19 6.06
N THR A 224 7.73 -17.17 6.43
CA THR A 224 6.60 -17.31 7.37
C THR A 224 5.30 -16.74 6.83
N LEU A 225 5.38 -15.77 5.92
CA LEU A 225 4.21 -15.16 5.31
C LEU A 225 3.52 -16.13 4.37
N VAL A 226 2.22 -16.36 4.63
CA VAL A 226 1.33 -17.27 3.90
C VAL A 226 0.34 -16.50 3.03
N HIS A 227 -0.11 -15.33 3.51
CA HIS A 227 -1.10 -14.50 2.83
C HIS A 227 -0.63 -13.04 2.73
N LEU A 228 -0.63 -12.50 1.51
CA LEU A 228 -0.24 -11.12 1.23
C LEU A 228 -1.26 -10.42 0.33
N ASN A 229 -1.80 -9.29 0.78
CA ASN A 229 -2.64 -8.41 -0.03
C ASN A 229 -1.90 -7.11 -0.40
N LEU A 230 -1.75 -6.86 -1.71
CA LEU A 230 -1.12 -5.69 -2.32
C LEU A 230 -2.09 -4.92 -3.24
N SER A 231 -3.40 -5.16 -3.15
CA SER A 231 -4.42 -4.46 -3.95
C SER A 231 -4.35 -2.93 -3.81
N ASN A 232 -4.72 -2.16 -4.84
CA ASN A 232 -4.71 -0.68 -4.80
C ASN A 232 -3.37 -0.03 -4.37
N ASN A 233 -2.24 -0.49 -4.91
CA ASN A 233 -0.92 0.03 -4.57
C ASN A 233 -0.21 0.77 -5.70
N CYS A 234 -0.89 1.07 -6.81
CA CYS A 234 -0.32 1.68 -8.01
C CYS A 234 0.86 0.86 -8.60
N ILE A 235 0.78 -0.47 -8.49
CA ILE A 235 1.77 -1.40 -9.05
C ILE A 235 1.46 -1.60 -10.54
N THR A 236 2.48 -1.53 -11.39
CA THR A 236 2.38 -1.76 -12.85
C THR A 236 2.97 -3.13 -13.24
N ASN A 237 2.89 -3.51 -14.53
CA ASN A 237 3.55 -4.73 -15.04
C ASN A 237 5.05 -4.82 -14.64
N GLU A 238 5.76 -3.69 -14.62
CA GLU A 238 7.15 -3.65 -14.18
C GLU A 238 7.30 -4.03 -12.71
N GLY A 239 6.48 -3.45 -11.83
CA GLY A 239 6.46 -3.80 -10.41
C GLY A 239 6.07 -5.27 -10.17
N VAL A 240 5.16 -5.81 -10.97
CA VAL A 240 4.84 -7.25 -10.94
C VAL A 240 6.05 -8.09 -11.31
N SER A 241 6.77 -7.75 -12.37
CA SER A 241 8.00 -8.46 -12.76
C SER A 241 9.07 -8.41 -11.66
N MET A 242 9.13 -7.32 -10.89
CA MET A 242 10.04 -7.20 -9.74
C MET A 242 9.60 -8.08 -8.57
N LEU A 243 8.29 -8.12 -8.26
CA LEU A 243 7.72 -9.03 -7.25
C LEU A 243 7.99 -10.49 -7.61
N CYS A 244 7.79 -10.86 -8.87
CA CYS A 244 8.04 -12.19 -9.42
C CYS A 244 9.44 -12.73 -9.10
N ARG A 245 10.48 -11.88 -9.18
CA ARG A 245 11.86 -12.28 -8.84
C ARG A 245 12.03 -12.71 -7.39
N GLY A 246 11.22 -12.17 -6.48
CA GLY A 246 11.18 -12.58 -5.08
C GLY A 246 10.42 -13.88 -4.89
N LEU A 247 9.27 -13.99 -5.56
CA LEU A 247 8.40 -15.16 -5.52
C LEU A 247 9.07 -16.43 -6.06
N ASP A 248 10.00 -16.30 -7.03
CA ASP A 248 10.80 -17.42 -7.54
C ASP A 248 11.59 -18.17 -6.44
N TYR A 249 11.88 -17.51 -5.32
CA TYR A 249 12.59 -18.09 -4.19
C TYR A 249 11.70 -18.35 -2.97
N ASN A 250 10.46 -17.88 -2.99
CA ASN A 250 9.58 -17.98 -1.84
C ASN A 250 8.83 -19.32 -1.84
N GLU A 251 9.01 -20.10 -0.78
CA GLU A 251 8.45 -21.44 -0.63
C GLU A 251 7.26 -21.47 0.36
N THR A 252 6.77 -20.31 0.82
CA THR A 252 5.80 -20.24 1.94
C THR A 252 4.52 -19.48 1.64
N LEU A 253 4.58 -18.51 0.72
CA LEU A 253 3.44 -17.69 0.35
C LEU A 253 2.46 -18.52 -0.47
N ARG A 254 1.23 -18.67 0.05
CA ARG A 254 0.17 -19.46 -0.58
C ARG A 254 -0.86 -18.61 -1.29
N VAL A 255 -1.21 -17.47 -0.68
CA VAL A 255 -2.23 -16.57 -1.19
C VAL A 255 -1.65 -15.20 -1.46
N LEU A 256 -1.72 -14.78 -2.72
CA LEU A 256 -1.27 -13.48 -3.18
C LEU A 256 -2.45 -12.72 -3.82
N LEU A 257 -2.91 -11.68 -3.13
CA LEU A 257 -3.97 -10.80 -3.60
C LEU A 257 -3.33 -9.52 -4.14
N GLN A 258 -2.94 -9.51 -5.41
CA GLN A 258 -2.07 -8.46 -5.90
C GLN A 258 -2.80 -7.34 -6.64
N LEU A 259 -3.95 -7.55 -7.30
CA LEU A 259 -4.31 -6.67 -8.43
C LEU A 259 -5.71 -6.05 -8.50
N ALA A 260 -6.57 -6.19 -7.50
CA ALA A 260 -7.79 -5.38 -7.49
C ALA A 260 -7.36 -3.90 -7.52
N TYR A 261 -7.64 -3.22 -8.62
CA TYR A 261 -7.34 -1.80 -8.88
C TYR A 261 -5.83 -1.43 -8.85
N ASN A 262 -4.94 -2.31 -9.34
CA ASN A 262 -3.58 -1.93 -9.75
C ASN A 262 -3.51 -1.70 -11.28
N ALA A 263 -2.43 -1.09 -11.76
CA ALA A 263 -2.23 -0.78 -13.19
C ALA A 263 -1.58 -1.95 -13.93
N VAL A 264 -2.16 -3.13 -13.79
CA VAL A 264 -1.62 -4.37 -14.36
C VAL A 264 -2.48 -4.85 -15.51
N THR A 265 -1.80 -5.35 -16.53
CA THR A 265 -2.40 -5.88 -17.75
C THR A 265 -2.14 -7.37 -17.86
N VAL A 266 -2.59 -7.98 -18.95
CA VAL A 266 -2.28 -9.38 -19.27
C VAL A 266 -0.78 -9.71 -19.26
N GLU A 267 0.11 -8.75 -19.54
CA GLU A 267 1.57 -8.96 -19.46
C GLU A 267 2.02 -9.26 -18.02
N GLY A 268 1.53 -8.50 -17.03
CA GLY A 268 1.85 -8.78 -15.61
C GLY A 268 1.17 -10.06 -15.11
N ALA A 269 -0.05 -10.34 -15.57
CA ALA A 269 -0.74 -11.60 -15.27
C ALA A 269 0.05 -12.82 -15.79
N LEU A 270 0.55 -12.76 -17.03
CA LEU A 270 1.42 -13.78 -17.60
C LEU A 270 2.71 -13.95 -16.80
N ALA A 271 3.30 -12.86 -16.30
CA ALA A 271 4.50 -12.94 -15.47
C ALA A 271 4.25 -13.73 -14.18
N LEU A 272 3.11 -13.52 -13.51
CA LEU A 272 2.74 -14.25 -12.30
C LEU A 272 2.55 -15.75 -12.56
N VAL A 273 1.84 -16.13 -13.62
CA VAL A 273 1.64 -17.56 -13.96
C VAL A 273 2.95 -18.22 -14.37
N ASN A 274 3.83 -17.50 -15.09
CA ASN A 274 5.15 -18.01 -15.45
C ASN A 274 6.05 -18.24 -14.24
N VAL A 275 5.96 -17.42 -13.19
CA VAL A 275 6.70 -17.68 -11.94
C VAL A 275 6.29 -19.01 -11.34
N VAL A 276 4.98 -19.27 -11.22
CA VAL A 276 4.50 -20.53 -10.65
C VAL A 276 4.99 -21.72 -11.49
N LYS A 277 4.84 -21.62 -12.81
CA LYS A 277 5.29 -22.65 -13.75
C LYS A 277 6.78 -22.95 -13.64
N ASN A 278 7.61 -21.93 -13.48
CA ASN A 278 9.07 -22.08 -13.48
C ASN A 278 9.66 -22.36 -12.08
N SER A 279 8.83 -22.27 -11.03
CA SER A 279 9.26 -22.38 -9.63
C SER A 279 8.63 -23.59 -8.97
N PRO A 280 9.22 -24.79 -9.10
CA PRO A 280 8.60 -26.04 -8.64
C PRO A 280 8.42 -26.11 -7.11
N LYS A 281 9.13 -25.25 -6.36
CA LYS A 281 9.04 -25.17 -4.90
C LYS A 281 8.08 -24.09 -4.39
N THR A 282 7.44 -23.36 -5.29
CA THR A 282 6.47 -22.33 -4.89
C THR A 282 5.33 -22.98 -4.11
N ALA A 283 4.89 -22.30 -3.05
CA ALA A 283 3.69 -22.67 -2.30
C ALA A 283 2.45 -21.94 -2.81
N LEU A 284 2.56 -21.14 -3.88
CA LEU A 284 1.46 -20.34 -4.40
C LEU A 284 0.32 -21.24 -4.88
N GLU A 285 -0.82 -21.08 -4.22
CA GLU A 285 -2.06 -21.79 -4.52
C GLU A 285 -3.14 -20.83 -5.00
N GLN A 286 -3.11 -19.56 -4.60
CA GLN A 286 -4.13 -18.60 -4.99
C GLN A 286 -3.50 -17.29 -5.44
N ILE A 287 -3.82 -16.89 -6.67
CA ILE A 287 -3.46 -15.59 -7.24
C ILE A 287 -4.73 -14.88 -7.64
N ASN A 288 -5.06 -13.80 -6.95
CA ASN A 288 -6.21 -12.98 -7.31
C ASN A 288 -5.78 -11.78 -8.16
N ILE A 289 -6.18 -11.82 -9.42
CA ILE A 289 -6.00 -10.75 -10.41
C ILE A 289 -7.35 -10.16 -10.89
N CYS A 290 -8.45 -10.41 -10.16
CA CYS A 290 -9.78 -9.89 -10.47
C CYS A 290 -9.86 -8.37 -10.33
N GLN A 291 -10.79 -7.78 -11.10
CA GLN A 291 -11.07 -6.33 -11.24
C GLN A 291 -10.01 -5.54 -12.02
N ASN A 292 -10.31 -5.35 -13.31
CA ASN A 292 -9.62 -4.59 -14.36
C ASN A 292 -8.53 -5.32 -15.17
N VAL A 293 -8.46 -6.65 -15.10
CA VAL A 293 -7.54 -7.45 -15.93
C VAL A 293 -8.32 -8.43 -16.79
N LEU A 294 -8.58 -8.01 -18.04
CA LEU A 294 -8.95 -8.93 -19.10
C LEU A 294 -7.70 -9.70 -19.53
N VAL A 295 -7.81 -11.02 -19.62
CA VAL A 295 -6.73 -11.92 -20.06
C VAL A 295 -6.96 -12.36 -21.50
N ASN A 296 -5.93 -12.87 -22.17
CA ASN A 296 -6.05 -13.38 -23.54
C ASN A 296 -5.97 -14.90 -23.58
N GLU A 297 -6.24 -15.50 -24.74
CA GLU A 297 -6.14 -16.95 -24.95
C GLU A 297 -4.76 -17.50 -24.57
N ASN A 298 -3.68 -16.75 -24.83
CA ASN A 298 -2.33 -17.17 -24.45
C ASN A 298 -2.17 -17.32 -22.93
N PHE A 299 -2.79 -16.44 -22.14
CA PHE A 299 -2.81 -16.54 -20.69
C PHE A 299 -3.60 -17.78 -20.24
N VAL A 300 -4.78 -18.02 -20.83
CA VAL A 300 -5.61 -19.18 -20.49
C VAL A 300 -4.86 -20.48 -20.79
N SER A 301 -4.27 -20.59 -21.98
CA SER A 301 -3.46 -21.75 -22.37
C SER A 301 -2.25 -21.96 -21.45
N LEU A 302 -1.58 -20.87 -21.04
CA LEU A 302 -0.47 -20.96 -20.09
C LEU A 302 -0.96 -21.44 -18.72
N LEU A 303 -2.06 -20.88 -18.22
CA LEU A 303 -2.66 -21.24 -16.95
C LEU A 303 -3.07 -22.71 -16.93
N GLU A 304 -3.72 -23.20 -17.99
CA GLU A 304 -4.09 -24.62 -18.13
C GLU A 304 -2.86 -25.54 -18.05
N LEU A 305 -1.77 -25.20 -18.75
CA LEU A 305 -0.52 -25.95 -18.67
C LEU A 305 0.08 -25.90 -17.26
N THR A 306 0.08 -24.73 -16.62
CA THR A 306 0.59 -24.59 -15.25
C THR A 306 -0.26 -25.38 -14.25
N CYS A 307 -1.58 -25.41 -14.39
CA CYS A 307 -2.48 -26.19 -13.52
C CYS A 307 -2.33 -27.70 -13.69
N GLN A 308 -1.83 -28.19 -14.84
CA GLN A 308 -1.47 -29.61 -14.99
C GLN A 308 -0.29 -30.01 -14.09
N GLU A 309 0.68 -29.10 -13.92
CA GLU A 309 1.84 -29.29 -13.04
C GLU A 309 1.53 -28.91 -11.58
N HIS A 310 0.62 -27.96 -11.38
CA HIS A 310 0.18 -27.42 -10.08
C HIS A 310 -1.36 -27.44 -9.94
N PRO A 311 -1.97 -28.61 -9.65
CA PRO A 311 -3.44 -28.74 -9.63
C PRO A 311 -4.16 -27.91 -8.54
N GLY A 312 -3.42 -27.49 -7.51
CA GLY A 312 -3.95 -26.64 -6.43
C GLY A 312 -3.97 -25.15 -6.76
N LEU A 313 -3.46 -24.73 -7.93
CA LEU A 313 -3.40 -23.33 -8.33
C LEU A 313 -4.78 -22.82 -8.80
N ASP A 314 -5.34 -21.87 -8.06
CA ASP A 314 -6.51 -21.06 -8.41
C ASP A 314 -6.07 -19.64 -8.80
N VAL A 315 -6.32 -19.26 -10.06
CA VAL A 315 -6.06 -17.91 -10.55
C VAL A 315 -7.37 -17.25 -10.93
N GLN A 316 -7.75 -16.23 -10.18
CA GLN A 316 -9.01 -15.51 -10.36
C GLN A 316 -8.78 -14.28 -11.24
N TYR A 317 -9.51 -14.16 -12.36
CA TYR A 317 -9.43 -13.05 -13.32
C TYR A 317 -10.82 -12.62 -13.80
N GLU A 318 -10.94 -11.41 -14.39
CA GLU A 318 -12.25 -10.81 -14.73
C GLU A 318 -12.92 -11.44 -15.96
N GLY A 319 -12.14 -11.84 -16.96
CA GLY A 319 -12.65 -12.49 -18.18
C GLY A 319 -11.64 -12.54 -19.31
N VAL A 320 -12.01 -13.17 -20.43
CA VAL A 320 -11.19 -13.29 -21.63
C VAL A 320 -11.53 -12.17 -22.62
N GLY A 321 -10.52 -11.47 -23.13
CA GLY A 321 -10.65 -10.32 -24.03
C GLY A 321 -9.53 -9.28 -23.92
N GLY A 322 -8.46 -9.58 -23.19
CA GLY A 322 -7.35 -8.68 -22.96
C GLY A 322 -6.43 -8.52 -24.17
N PHE A 323 -5.90 -7.33 -24.36
CA PHE A 323 -4.85 -7.07 -25.36
C PHE A 323 -3.52 -6.84 -24.64
N ILE A 324 -2.44 -7.41 -25.18
CA ILE A 324 -1.09 -7.02 -24.76
C ILE A 324 -0.88 -5.63 -25.32
N ALA A 325 -0.68 -4.63 -24.45
CA ALA A 325 -0.30 -3.30 -24.89
C ALA A 325 0.97 -3.43 -25.74
N GLN A 326 0.91 -3.05 -27.03
CA GLN A 326 2.11 -2.97 -27.84
C GLN A 326 3.04 -1.99 -27.13
N LYS A 327 4.19 -2.49 -26.66
CA LYS A 327 5.25 -1.67 -26.07
C LYS A 327 5.46 -0.49 -26.99
N SER A 328 5.16 0.73 -26.52
CA SER A 328 5.42 1.93 -27.31
C SER A 328 6.90 1.85 -27.74
N PRO A 329 7.21 1.85 -29.05
CA PRO A 329 8.58 1.68 -29.50
C PRO A 329 9.46 2.70 -28.80
N LYS A 330 10.60 2.25 -28.24
CA LYS A 330 11.56 3.16 -27.59
C LYS A 330 11.80 4.34 -28.51
N ARG A 331 11.51 5.58 -28.07
CA ARG A 331 11.78 6.78 -28.87
C ARG A 331 13.27 6.78 -29.22
N ILE A 332 13.58 6.56 -30.49
CA ILE A 332 14.95 6.59 -31.01
C ILE A 332 15.28 8.06 -31.27
N ASP A 333 16.36 8.57 -30.68
CA ASP A 333 16.80 9.96 -30.88
C ASP A 333 17.07 10.18 -32.39
N PRO A 334 16.39 11.14 -33.05
CA PRO A 334 16.58 11.45 -34.46
C PRO A 334 18.05 11.75 -34.82
N MET A 335 18.82 12.38 -33.92
CA MET A 335 20.24 12.66 -34.16
C MET A 335 21.08 11.38 -34.20
N LYS A 336 20.72 10.39 -33.40
CA LYS A 336 21.41 9.10 -33.40
C LYS A 336 21.13 8.32 -34.68
N VAL A 337 19.92 8.42 -35.23
CA VAL A 337 19.59 7.83 -36.54
C VAL A 337 20.43 8.43 -37.67
N ILE A 338 20.64 9.76 -37.65
CA ILE A 338 21.52 10.45 -38.60
C ILE A 338 22.97 9.98 -38.43
N GLN A 339 23.48 9.94 -37.19
CA GLN A 339 24.84 9.47 -36.90
C GLN A 339 25.06 8.03 -37.35
N ASP A 340 24.19 7.09 -36.96
CA ASP A 340 24.28 5.68 -37.34
C ASP A 340 24.22 5.49 -38.87
N TYR A 341 23.42 6.30 -39.56
CA TYR A 341 23.34 6.28 -41.03
C TYR A 341 24.64 6.76 -41.69
N LEU A 342 25.22 7.86 -41.20
CA LEU A 342 26.44 8.44 -41.73
C LEU A 342 27.65 7.54 -41.43
N ASP A 343 27.74 6.98 -40.23
CA ASP A 343 28.79 6.07 -39.80
C ASP A 343 28.81 4.81 -40.67
N LYS A 344 27.64 4.21 -40.95
CA LYS A 344 27.51 3.06 -41.88
C LYS A 344 28.03 3.36 -43.29
N ARG A 345 28.00 4.62 -43.71
CA ARG A 345 28.47 5.07 -45.03
C ARG A 345 29.86 5.72 -44.99
N LYS A 346 30.53 5.70 -43.83
CA LYS A 346 31.83 6.36 -43.59
C LYS A 346 31.80 7.87 -43.93
N LEU A 347 30.66 8.51 -43.73
CA LEU A 347 30.46 9.94 -43.91
C LEU A 347 30.54 10.62 -42.54
N ARG A 348 31.11 11.83 -42.46
CA ARG A 348 31.09 12.60 -41.22
C ARG A 348 29.83 13.44 -41.15
N LEU A 349 29.32 13.65 -39.94
CA LEU A 349 28.20 14.57 -39.67
C LEU A 349 28.45 15.97 -40.25
N TRP A 350 29.71 16.42 -40.20
CA TRP A 350 30.11 17.68 -40.79
C TRP A 350 29.93 17.76 -42.32
N ASP A 351 30.14 16.66 -43.03
CA ASP A 351 30.01 16.62 -44.49
C ASP A 351 28.53 16.69 -44.91
N PHE A 352 27.61 16.18 -44.07
CA PHE A 352 26.16 16.33 -44.26
C PHE A 352 25.72 17.79 -44.17
N PHE A 353 26.14 18.51 -43.12
CA PHE A 353 25.77 19.92 -42.95
C PHE A 353 26.42 20.83 -43.99
N ARG A 354 27.66 20.56 -44.40
CA ARG A 354 28.35 21.33 -45.46
C ARG A 354 27.65 21.25 -46.82
N ASN A 355 26.95 20.16 -47.11
CA ASN A 355 26.15 20.05 -48.35
C ASN A 355 24.94 20.99 -48.34
N ILE A 356 24.51 21.46 -47.16
CA ILE A 356 23.35 22.34 -46.97
C ILE A 356 23.83 23.78 -46.75
N ASP A 357 24.83 23.98 -45.89
CA ASP A 357 25.47 25.27 -45.59
C ASP A 357 26.68 25.50 -46.50
N LYS A 358 26.43 25.99 -47.71
CA LYS A 358 27.49 26.32 -48.67
C LYS A 358 28.36 27.49 -48.24
N ASP A 359 27.81 28.36 -47.38
CA ASP A 359 28.43 29.62 -46.96
C ASP A 359 29.22 29.48 -45.63
N GLY A 360 29.14 28.31 -44.98
CA GLY A 360 29.88 28.01 -43.75
C GLY A 360 29.42 28.82 -42.54
N THR A 361 28.19 29.33 -42.55
CA THR A 361 27.60 30.18 -41.50
C THR A 361 27.23 29.42 -40.22
N MET A 362 27.23 28.08 -40.28
CA MET A 362 26.75 27.15 -39.25
C MET A 362 25.27 27.30 -38.93
N ARG A 363 24.50 27.92 -39.83
CA ARG A 363 23.05 28.10 -39.74
C ARG A 363 22.43 27.85 -41.10
N VAL A 364 21.33 27.10 -41.13
CA VAL A 364 20.62 26.81 -42.38
C VAL A 364 19.13 27.07 -42.24
N PRO A 365 18.44 27.60 -43.26
CA PRO A 365 16.99 27.74 -43.22
C PRO A 365 16.32 26.39 -42.93
N VAL A 366 15.30 26.38 -42.06
CA VAL A 366 14.54 25.17 -41.71
C VAL A 366 13.98 24.48 -42.96
N THR A 367 13.60 25.24 -43.97
CA THR A 367 13.10 24.73 -45.26
C THR A 367 14.15 23.93 -46.01
N ASP A 368 15.40 24.38 -45.99
CA ASP A 368 16.51 23.76 -46.73
C ASP A 368 17.03 22.56 -45.97
N PHE A 369 17.12 22.65 -44.64
CA PHE A 369 17.39 21.49 -43.77
C PHE A 369 16.35 20.39 -43.96
N ARG A 370 15.05 20.73 -43.95
CA ARG A 370 13.96 19.77 -44.16
C ARG A 370 14.06 19.08 -45.52
N LYS A 371 14.30 19.84 -46.59
CA LYS A 371 14.49 19.28 -47.94
C LYS A 371 15.71 18.37 -48.01
N ALA A 372 16.83 18.79 -47.43
CA ALA A 372 18.05 18.00 -47.44
C ALA A 372 17.90 16.67 -46.69
N VAL A 373 17.25 16.65 -45.52
CA VAL A 373 16.97 15.43 -44.78
C VAL A 373 16.02 14.50 -45.56
N GLN A 374 15.01 15.05 -46.23
CA GLN A 374 14.06 14.27 -47.05
C GLN A 374 14.67 13.72 -48.34
N GLN A 375 15.63 14.44 -48.93
CA GLN A 375 16.35 14.02 -50.15
C GLN A 375 17.50 13.07 -49.84
N SER A 376 18.08 13.18 -48.65
CA SER A 376 19.02 12.19 -48.14
C SER A 376 18.26 10.91 -47.80
N SER A 377 18.76 9.75 -48.22
CA SER A 377 18.12 8.46 -47.91
C SER A 377 18.22 8.05 -46.41
N ILE A 378 18.26 9.03 -45.51
CA ILE A 378 18.28 8.84 -44.07
C ILE A 378 16.90 8.33 -43.63
N PRO A 379 16.82 7.21 -42.89
CA PRO A 379 15.55 6.60 -42.49
C PRO A 379 14.89 7.34 -41.31
N LEU A 380 14.52 8.61 -41.51
CA LEU A 380 13.78 9.42 -40.55
C LEU A 380 12.32 9.56 -40.95
N SER A 381 11.42 9.38 -39.98
CA SER A 381 10.00 9.69 -40.16
C SER A 381 9.75 11.20 -40.14
N ARG A 382 8.63 11.65 -40.72
CA ARG A 382 8.22 13.07 -40.71
C ARG A 382 8.16 13.64 -39.29
N PHE A 383 7.68 12.88 -38.31
CA PHE A 383 7.63 13.28 -36.91
C PHE A 383 9.02 13.54 -36.32
N GLN A 384 9.98 12.65 -36.58
CA GLN A 384 11.35 12.77 -36.10
C GLN A 384 12.09 13.97 -36.72
N ILE A 385 11.78 14.31 -37.98
CA ILE A 385 12.31 15.50 -38.64
C ILE A 385 11.82 16.78 -37.95
N GLU A 386 10.53 16.86 -37.61
CA GLU A 386 9.97 18.02 -36.91
C GLU A 386 10.49 18.13 -35.47
N GLU A 387 10.64 17.00 -34.78
CA GLU A 387 11.28 16.95 -33.44
C GLU A 387 12.72 17.48 -33.49
N LEU A 388 13.47 17.12 -34.53
CA LEU A 388 14.84 17.57 -34.73
C LEU A 388 14.92 19.07 -35.06
N ILE A 389 14.03 19.56 -35.93
CA ILE A 389 13.93 20.99 -36.25
C ILE A 389 13.63 21.80 -34.98
N HIS A 390 12.69 21.36 -34.16
CA HIS A 390 12.36 22.05 -32.90
C HIS A 390 13.54 22.06 -31.92
N ARG A 391 14.38 21.02 -31.94
CA ARG A 391 15.58 20.95 -31.09
C ARG A 391 16.70 21.89 -31.56
N LEU A 392 16.87 22.04 -32.87
CA LEU A 392 17.93 22.85 -33.49
C LEU A 392 17.51 24.32 -33.74
N ASP A 393 16.21 24.60 -33.79
CA ASP A 393 15.62 25.94 -33.85
C ASP A 393 14.74 26.20 -32.61
N ARG A 394 15.35 26.15 -31.42
CA ARG A 394 14.63 26.34 -30.14
C ARG A 394 13.93 27.69 -30.06
N GLY A 395 14.45 28.71 -30.76
CA GLY A 395 13.92 30.06 -30.78
C GLY A 395 12.83 30.30 -31.83
N ARG A 396 12.48 29.30 -32.66
CA ARG A 396 11.56 29.46 -33.81
C ARG A 396 11.96 30.60 -34.73
N THR A 397 13.27 30.75 -34.92
CA THR A 397 13.90 31.77 -35.74
C THR A 397 13.76 31.48 -37.24
N GLY A 398 13.32 30.27 -37.61
CA GLY A 398 13.29 29.80 -38.98
C GLY A 398 14.65 29.28 -39.48
N MET A 399 15.65 29.26 -38.60
CA MET A 399 17.02 28.81 -38.88
C MET A 399 17.41 27.68 -37.93
N VAL A 400 17.94 26.59 -38.49
CA VAL A 400 18.56 25.47 -37.78
C VAL A 400 20.00 25.86 -37.45
N ASP A 401 20.33 25.95 -36.16
CA ASP A 401 21.69 26.16 -35.67
C ASP A 401 22.28 24.80 -35.29
N TYR A 402 23.39 24.42 -35.92
CA TYR A 402 24.03 23.10 -35.73
C TYR A 402 25.47 23.20 -35.17
N ARG A 403 25.77 24.33 -34.51
CA ARG A 403 27.05 24.53 -33.80
C ARG A 403 27.37 23.47 -32.76
#